data_AF-A0A3R7BAD4-F1
#
_entry.id   AF-A0A3R7BAD4-F1
#
_cell.length_a   1.000
_cell.length_b   1.000
_cell.length_c   1.000
_cell.angle_alpha   90.00
_cell.angle_beta   90.00
_cell.angle_gamma   90.00
#
_symmetry.space_group_name_H-M   'P 1'
#
loop_
_entity.id
_entity.type
_entity.pdbx_description
1 polymer ?
#
loop_
_entity_poly.entity_id
_entity_poly.type
_entity_poly.pdbx_seq_one_letter_code
_entity_poly.pdbx_strand_id
1 'polypeptide(L)'
;MSAKKKFVLYQDLDGTTYDVELPLTSNVDAAELRENLGLPSYIDLSYFPMKSAMVTLWAAVNAPKLHEVYPQAFEKRVSKKPIPALLFGGAAVKIHCKSANAGGSLARSIHDTDFVVPKKQGLDFYKLLLNMDKAFGTQYMSFLTKNDKRFNAWRHGERYRLTTINGIKKDGTPTITVIDLFCDRIELRHKVEVKEEFELYKENLYTIGLERLILSKAQFIFDLPKEKMKEIRKYGEEYRVLSYPPYAEDKIIIGMEEKDMKDVCSVFLDHEIGRGPEKIDAEKIRKILKKDKKFALTVMLNLRNIVERQDTLKKWMSKNEVSTVTERIEALLKKLPTIDKKWDKPWWNTAVETPVIE
;
A
#
# COMPACT_ATOMS: atom_id res chain seq x y z
N MET A 1 10.21 39.77 0.17
CA MET A 1 9.17 38.71 0.14
C MET A 1 9.07 38.22 -1.29
N SER A 2 9.34 36.93 -1.55
CA SER A 2 9.13 36.36 -2.89
C SER A 2 7.65 36.46 -3.26
N ALA A 3 7.34 36.88 -4.49
CA ALA A 3 5.96 36.99 -4.94
C ALA A 3 5.28 35.61 -4.91
N LYS A 4 4.16 35.50 -4.20
CA LYS A 4 3.34 34.29 -4.19
C LYS A 4 2.86 34.00 -5.61
N LYS A 5 3.30 32.88 -6.17
CA LYS A 5 2.92 32.45 -7.52
C LYS A 5 1.82 31.41 -7.42
N LYS A 6 0.72 31.62 -8.15
CA LYS A 6 -0.36 30.65 -8.29
C LYS A 6 0.06 29.52 -9.22
N PHE A 7 -0.13 28.26 -8.80
CA PHE A 7 0.16 27.06 -9.59
C PHE A 7 -1.11 26.20 -9.70
N VAL A 8 -1.50 25.85 -10.92
CA VAL A 8 -2.67 24.98 -11.16
C VAL A 8 -2.24 23.52 -11.01
N LEU A 9 -2.80 22.84 -10.00
CA LEU A 9 -2.59 21.41 -9.76
C LEU A 9 -3.34 20.57 -10.78
N TYR A 10 -4.58 20.95 -11.08
CA TYR A 10 -5.46 20.20 -11.96
C TYR A 10 -6.56 21.10 -12.54
N GLN A 11 -7.02 20.78 -13.74
CA GLN A 11 -8.19 21.41 -14.35
C GLN A 11 -9.15 20.33 -14.86
N ASP A 12 -10.39 20.32 -14.36
CA ASP A 12 -11.46 19.47 -14.88
C ASP A 12 -11.85 19.93 -16.31
N LEU A 13 -12.47 19.03 -17.09
CA LEU A 13 -12.92 19.31 -18.45
C LEU A 13 -13.92 20.48 -18.57
N ASP A 14 -14.59 20.86 -17.47
CA ASP A 14 -15.52 21.97 -17.44
C ASP A 14 -14.86 23.32 -17.08
N GLY A 15 -13.54 23.34 -16.94
CA GLY A 15 -12.77 24.52 -16.59
C GLY A 15 -12.56 24.73 -15.10
N THR A 16 -13.14 23.89 -14.21
CA THR A 16 -12.88 24.00 -12.75
C THR A 16 -11.40 23.77 -12.48
N THR A 17 -10.73 24.76 -11.86
CA THR A 17 -9.31 24.70 -11.52
C THR A 17 -9.10 24.44 -10.04
N TYR A 18 -8.13 23.58 -9.73
CA TYR A 18 -7.61 23.36 -8.38
C TYR A 18 -6.18 23.87 -8.36
N ASP A 19 -5.86 24.76 -7.43
CA ASP A 19 -4.61 25.51 -7.44
C ASP A 19 -4.08 25.76 -6.04
N VAL A 20 -2.80 26.11 -5.96
CA VAL A 20 -2.06 26.42 -4.73
C VAL A 20 -1.15 27.62 -4.93
N GLU A 21 -0.85 28.31 -3.83
CA GLU A 21 0.20 29.32 -3.79
C GLU A 21 1.56 28.68 -3.51
N LEU A 22 2.58 29.09 -4.25
CA LEU A 22 3.98 28.70 -4.05
C LEU A 22 4.76 29.78 -3.29
N PRO A 23 5.74 29.40 -2.44
CA PRO A 23 6.12 28.01 -2.11
C PRO A 23 5.07 27.31 -1.23
N LEU A 24 5.00 25.98 -1.35
CA LEU A 24 4.15 25.17 -0.47
C LEU A 24 4.61 25.29 0.98
N THR A 25 3.66 25.21 1.92
CA THR A 25 3.92 25.33 3.35
C THR A 25 3.77 24.00 4.08
N SER A 26 4.56 23.83 5.15
CA SER A 26 4.40 22.80 6.17
C SER A 26 4.41 23.48 7.53
N ASN A 27 3.39 23.26 8.34
CA ASN A 27 3.26 23.82 9.68
C ASN A 27 3.59 22.79 10.77
N VAL A 28 4.05 21.60 10.38
CA VAL A 28 4.38 20.48 11.26
C VAL A 28 5.68 19.80 10.81
N ASP A 29 6.32 19.14 11.77
CA ASP A 29 7.46 18.26 11.54
C ASP A 29 7.02 16.79 11.52
N ALA A 30 7.14 16.13 10.36
CA ALA A 30 6.79 14.73 10.21
C ALA A 30 7.63 13.78 11.09
N ALA A 31 8.87 14.15 11.45
CA ALA A 31 9.72 13.35 12.33
C ALA A 31 9.21 13.37 13.78
N GLU A 32 8.81 14.54 14.28
CA GLU A 32 8.17 14.69 15.59
C GLU A 32 6.84 13.91 15.65
N LEU A 33 6.01 14.02 14.60
CA LEU A 33 4.73 13.29 14.56
C LEU A 33 4.93 11.77 14.51
N ARG A 34 5.95 11.28 13.80
CA ARG A 34 6.35 9.86 13.81
C ARG A 34 6.74 9.40 15.22
N GLU A 35 7.53 10.19 15.94
CA GLU A 35 7.94 9.88 17.32
C GLU A 35 6.75 9.87 18.28
N ASN A 36 5.84 10.84 18.15
CA ASN A 36 4.59 10.89 18.90
C ASN A 36 3.67 9.68 18.65
N LEU A 37 3.74 9.10 17.45
CA LEU A 37 3.03 7.86 17.11
C LEU A 37 3.71 6.61 17.71
N GLY A 38 4.95 6.72 18.20
CA GLY A 38 5.76 5.60 18.67
C GLY A 38 6.34 4.76 17.52
N LEU A 39 6.49 5.34 16.34
CA LEU A 39 6.97 4.64 15.15
C LEU A 39 8.52 4.58 15.07
N PRO A 40 9.11 3.53 14.47
CA PRO A 40 10.55 3.35 14.42
C PRO A 40 11.32 4.50 13.78
N SER A 41 12.49 4.84 14.35
CA SER A 41 13.33 5.94 13.88
C SER A 41 14.02 5.70 12.54
N TYR A 42 14.08 4.44 12.08
CA TYR A 42 14.68 4.08 10.80
C TYR A 42 13.78 4.39 9.58
N ILE A 43 12.51 4.75 9.81
CA ILE A 43 11.59 5.10 8.73
C ILE A 43 12.16 6.28 7.97
N ASP A 44 12.43 6.07 6.68
CA ASP A 44 13.01 7.09 5.82
C ASP A 44 11.96 8.15 5.43
N LEU A 45 12.11 9.32 6.04
CA LEU A 45 11.28 10.49 5.78
C LEU A 45 11.84 11.38 4.66
N SER A 46 12.88 10.98 3.92
CA SER A 46 13.32 11.73 2.73
C SER A 46 12.25 11.73 1.63
N TYR A 47 11.40 10.70 1.59
CA TYR A 47 10.29 10.58 0.67
C TYR A 47 9.06 11.37 1.12
N PHE A 48 8.52 12.19 0.21
CA PHE A 48 7.31 12.95 0.49
C PHE A 48 6.10 12.07 0.88
N PRO A 49 5.81 10.93 0.22
CA PRO A 49 4.69 10.08 0.62
C PRO A 49 4.82 9.58 2.08
N MET A 50 6.02 9.23 2.54
CA MET A 50 6.23 8.83 3.95
C MET A 50 5.99 10.00 4.91
N LYS A 51 6.46 11.21 4.59
CA LYS A 51 6.15 12.40 5.40
C LYS A 51 4.64 12.61 5.51
N SER A 52 3.92 12.57 4.38
CA SER A 52 2.46 12.72 4.34
C SER A 52 1.73 11.65 5.14
N ALA A 53 2.18 10.39 5.07
CA ALA A 53 1.64 9.30 5.87
C ALA A 53 1.76 9.56 7.37
N MET A 54 2.92 10.02 7.88
CA MET A 54 3.09 10.30 9.31
C MET A 54 2.12 11.38 9.79
N VAL A 55 1.97 12.47 9.04
CA VAL A 55 1.03 13.55 9.38
C VAL A 55 -0.41 13.04 9.35
N THR A 56 -0.77 12.27 8.33
CA THR A 56 -2.11 11.70 8.18
C THR A 56 -2.47 10.74 9.31
N LEU A 57 -1.56 9.83 9.68
CA LEU A 57 -1.76 8.90 10.80
C LEU A 57 -1.91 9.64 12.12
N TRP A 58 -1.06 10.63 12.38
CA TRP A 58 -1.15 11.44 13.59
C TRP A 58 -2.48 12.20 13.66
N ALA A 59 -2.91 12.80 12.55
CA ALA A 59 -4.20 13.47 12.47
C ALA A 59 -5.37 12.51 12.70
N ALA A 60 -5.30 11.28 12.17
CA ALA A 60 -6.32 10.26 12.36
C ALA A 60 -6.45 9.85 13.84
N VAL A 61 -5.32 9.65 14.53
CA VAL A 61 -5.29 9.34 15.97
C VAL A 61 -5.86 10.49 16.79
N ASN A 62 -5.57 11.74 16.40
CA ASN A 62 -5.99 12.95 17.10
C ASN A 62 -7.34 13.52 16.63
N ALA A 63 -8.04 12.84 15.72
CA ALA A 63 -9.31 13.29 15.15
C ALA A 63 -10.37 13.77 16.19
N PRO A 64 -10.47 13.22 17.41
CA PRO A 64 -11.37 13.75 18.45
C PRO A 64 -11.07 15.16 18.93
N LYS A 65 -9.82 15.61 18.82
CA LYS A 65 -9.31 16.87 19.39
C LYS A 65 -8.88 17.89 18.33
N LEU A 66 -8.87 17.53 17.04
CA LEU A 66 -8.40 18.45 15.99
C LEU A 66 -9.15 19.78 15.94
N HIS A 67 -10.45 19.81 16.25
CA HIS A 67 -11.22 21.06 16.35
C HIS A 67 -10.79 22.01 17.47
N GLU A 68 -10.16 21.49 18.53
CA GLU A 68 -9.63 22.30 19.63
C GLU A 68 -8.26 22.87 19.26
N VAL A 69 -7.43 22.07 18.56
CA VAL A 69 -6.04 22.42 18.20
C VAL A 69 -5.97 23.24 16.92
N TYR A 70 -6.86 22.97 15.95
CA TYR A 70 -6.92 23.62 14.64
C TYR A 70 -8.36 24.08 14.32
N PRO A 71 -8.94 24.99 15.12
CA PRO A 71 -10.32 25.43 14.95
C PRO A 71 -10.59 26.07 13.58
N GLN A 72 -9.57 26.67 12.95
CA GLN A 72 -9.65 27.23 11.60
C GLN A 72 -9.79 26.18 10.49
N ALA A 73 -9.34 24.95 10.74
CA ALA A 73 -9.44 23.83 9.80
C ALA A 73 -10.65 22.95 10.09
N PHE A 74 -11.02 22.80 11.37
CA PHE A 74 -12.08 21.92 11.83
C PHE A 74 -13.02 22.65 12.80
N GLU A 75 -14.11 23.22 12.28
CA GLU A 75 -15.13 23.90 13.10
C GLU A 75 -15.83 22.98 14.11
N LYS A 76 -15.89 21.68 13.79
CA LYS A 76 -16.52 20.64 14.60
C LYS A 76 -15.60 19.44 14.70
N ARG A 77 -15.81 18.65 15.74
CA ARG A 77 -15.12 17.38 15.95
C ARG A 77 -15.23 16.49 14.69
N VAL A 78 -14.08 16.05 14.18
CA VAL A 78 -14.00 15.19 12.98
C VAL A 78 -14.58 13.81 13.25
N SER A 79 -14.19 13.18 14.35
CA SER A 79 -14.69 11.87 14.80
C SER A 79 -14.75 11.82 16.32
N LYS A 80 -15.72 11.11 16.90
CA LYS A 80 -15.85 10.99 18.37
C LYS A 80 -14.70 10.20 19.01
N LYS A 81 -14.09 9.28 18.25
CA LYS A 81 -12.98 8.41 18.66
C LYS A 81 -11.80 8.57 17.69
N PRO A 82 -10.58 8.19 18.07
CA PRO A 82 -9.49 8.04 17.11
C PRO A 82 -9.96 7.25 15.88
N ILE A 83 -9.48 7.62 14.71
CA ILE A 83 -9.73 6.87 13.47
C ILE A 83 -8.55 5.91 13.30
N PRO A 84 -8.75 4.57 13.39
CA PRO A 84 -7.68 3.60 13.18
C PRO A 84 -7.42 3.45 11.68
N ALA A 85 -6.78 4.46 11.10
CA ALA A 85 -6.29 4.40 9.73
C ALA A 85 -5.07 3.49 9.66
N LEU A 86 -5.15 2.48 8.79
CA LEU A 86 -4.08 1.51 8.59
C LEU A 86 -3.46 1.73 7.22
N LEU A 87 -2.14 1.88 7.19
CA LEU A 87 -1.38 1.83 5.95
C LEU A 87 -1.29 0.40 5.44
N PHE A 88 -1.25 0.26 4.13
CA PHE A 88 -0.81 -0.97 3.47
C PHE A 88 0.12 -0.63 2.30
N GLY A 89 0.50 -1.64 1.51
CA GLY A 89 1.39 -1.41 0.37
C GLY A 89 2.82 -1.07 0.79
N GLY A 90 3.53 -0.29 -0.01
CA GLY A 90 4.95 0.01 0.22
C GLY A 90 5.23 0.84 1.48
N ALA A 91 4.29 1.71 1.88
CA ALA A 91 4.43 2.50 3.10
C ALA A 91 4.42 1.62 4.36
N ALA A 92 3.53 0.63 4.42
CA ALA A 92 3.51 -0.33 5.52
C ALA A 92 4.79 -1.18 5.59
N VAL A 93 5.34 -1.59 4.43
CA VAL A 93 6.62 -2.30 4.36
C VAL A 93 7.75 -1.43 4.92
N LYS A 94 7.80 -0.14 4.57
CA LYS A 94 8.80 0.78 5.13
C LYS A 94 8.64 0.98 6.65
N ILE A 95 7.44 0.84 7.20
CA ILE A 95 7.23 0.94 8.65
C ILE A 95 7.76 -0.29 9.39
N HIS A 96 7.57 -1.49 8.82
CA HIS A 96 7.98 -2.75 9.47
C HIS A 96 9.43 -3.15 9.18
N CYS A 97 9.94 -2.82 7.99
CA CYS A 97 11.18 -3.41 7.48
C CYS A 97 12.28 -2.35 7.32
N LYS A 98 13.32 -2.45 8.15
CA LYS A 98 14.56 -1.68 8.01
C LYS A 98 15.24 -1.92 6.66
N SER A 99 15.21 -3.15 6.13
CA SER A 99 15.79 -3.49 4.82
C SER A 99 15.12 -2.79 3.63
N ALA A 100 13.89 -2.27 3.80
CA ALA A 100 13.16 -1.50 2.79
C ALA A 100 13.39 0.03 2.87
N ASN A 101 14.14 0.50 3.88
CA ASN A 101 14.48 1.91 4.09
C ASN A 101 15.87 2.26 3.56
N ALA A 102 16.24 3.55 3.59
CA ALA A 102 17.56 4.00 3.13
C ALA A 102 18.70 3.18 3.75
N GLY A 103 19.61 2.72 2.89
CA GLY A 103 20.74 1.88 3.28
C GLY A 103 20.43 0.38 3.39
N GLY A 104 19.18 -0.05 3.21
CA GLY A 104 18.80 -1.46 3.13
C GLY A 104 18.99 -2.07 1.74
N SER A 105 19.18 -3.39 1.68
CA SER A 105 19.37 -4.16 0.43
C SER A 105 18.14 -4.14 -0.49
N LEU A 106 16.95 -3.91 0.07
CA LEU A 106 15.68 -3.88 -0.66
C LEU A 106 15.06 -2.48 -0.68
N ALA A 107 15.87 -1.45 -0.40
CA ALA A 107 15.44 -0.07 -0.42
C ALA A 107 14.89 0.32 -1.80
N ARG A 108 13.69 0.91 -1.80
CA ARG A 108 13.10 1.53 -2.99
C ARG A 108 12.29 2.76 -2.62
N SER A 109 12.11 3.65 -3.59
CA SER A 109 11.15 4.74 -3.46
C SER A 109 9.72 4.23 -3.51
N ILE A 110 8.83 4.92 -2.80
CA ILE A 110 7.38 4.76 -2.94
C ILE A 110 6.81 6.04 -3.55
N HIS A 111 5.71 5.92 -4.29
CA HIS A 111 5.11 7.04 -5.03
C HIS A 111 3.75 7.48 -4.46
N ASP A 112 3.19 6.64 -3.60
CA ASP A 112 1.85 6.70 -3.07
C ASP A 112 1.77 6.07 -1.67
N THR A 113 0.67 6.36 -1.00
CA THR A 113 0.31 5.79 0.30
C THR A 113 -1.15 5.38 0.25
N ASP A 114 -1.41 4.12 0.54
CA ASP A 114 -2.77 3.60 0.57
C ASP A 114 -3.24 3.38 2.01
N PHE A 115 -4.50 3.71 2.24
CA PHE A 115 -5.13 3.60 3.56
C PHE A 115 -6.34 2.67 3.53
N VAL A 116 -6.55 1.97 4.64
CA VAL A 116 -7.79 1.29 4.96
C VAL A 116 -8.28 1.72 6.34
N VAL A 117 -9.57 2.01 6.45
CA VAL A 117 -10.22 2.51 7.67
C VAL A 117 -11.49 1.71 7.97
N PRO A 118 -12.03 1.75 9.20
CA PRO A 118 -13.36 1.21 9.46
C PRO A 118 -14.40 1.92 8.60
N LYS A 119 -15.29 1.16 7.96
CA LYS A 119 -16.35 1.72 7.10
C LYS A 119 -17.17 2.81 7.80
N LYS A 120 -17.45 2.62 9.09
CA LYS A 120 -18.20 3.58 9.92
C LYS A 120 -17.51 4.94 10.09
N GLN A 121 -16.18 4.99 9.94
CA GLN A 121 -15.36 6.21 10.04
C GLN A 121 -14.80 6.63 8.67
N GLY A 122 -15.16 5.95 7.58
CA GLY A 122 -14.65 6.23 6.24
C GLY A 122 -14.93 7.65 5.77
N LEU A 123 -16.16 8.13 5.99
CA LEU A 123 -16.53 9.51 5.68
C LEU A 123 -15.79 10.54 6.54
N ASP A 124 -15.55 10.23 7.82
CA ASP A 124 -14.84 11.12 8.74
C ASP A 124 -13.37 11.25 8.33
N PHE A 125 -12.73 10.13 7.98
CA PHE A 125 -11.35 10.12 7.48
C PHE A 125 -11.23 10.81 6.12
N TYR A 126 -12.19 10.60 5.23
CA TYR A 126 -12.25 11.30 3.96
C TYR A 126 -12.35 12.83 4.13
N LYS A 127 -13.19 13.31 5.06
CA LYS A 127 -13.30 14.74 5.39
C LYS A 127 -12.06 15.27 6.10
N LEU A 128 -11.39 14.44 6.89
CA LEU A 128 -10.10 14.76 7.51
C LEU A 128 -9.08 15.13 6.43
N LEU A 129 -8.90 14.25 5.43
CA LEU A 129 -7.96 14.45 4.33
C LEU A 129 -8.20 15.77 3.58
N LEU A 130 -9.46 16.12 3.32
CA LEU A 130 -9.84 17.37 2.63
C LEU A 130 -9.57 18.67 3.40
N ASN A 131 -9.18 18.59 4.67
CA ASN A 131 -8.84 19.77 5.48
C ASN A 131 -7.42 19.72 6.04
N MET A 132 -6.60 18.74 5.60
CA MET A 132 -5.23 18.60 6.05
C MET A 132 -4.37 19.83 5.70
N ASP A 133 -4.62 20.47 4.56
CA ASP A 133 -3.90 21.68 4.14
C ASP A 133 -4.09 22.86 5.09
N LYS A 134 -5.33 23.06 5.54
CA LYS A 134 -5.69 24.16 6.46
C LYS A 134 -5.07 23.99 7.85
N ALA A 135 -4.90 22.74 8.30
CA ALA A 135 -4.31 22.44 9.60
C ALA A 135 -2.78 22.37 9.54
N PHE A 136 -2.24 21.67 8.54
CA PHE A 136 -0.84 21.21 8.53
C PHE A 136 0.02 21.87 7.44
N GLY A 137 -0.56 22.67 6.55
CA GLY A 137 0.15 23.40 5.49
C GLY A 137 -0.20 22.89 4.09
N THR A 138 -0.03 23.76 3.08
CA THR A 138 -0.55 23.54 1.72
C THR A 138 0.04 22.35 0.99
N GLN A 139 1.19 21.83 1.42
CA GLN A 139 1.73 20.59 0.83
C GLN A 139 0.85 19.36 1.09
N TYR A 140 -0.02 19.38 2.11
CA TYR A 140 -0.93 18.28 2.43
C TYR A 140 -2.32 18.43 1.78
N MET A 141 -2.42 19.24 0.73
CA MET A 141 -3.69 19.48 0.05
C MET A 141 -4.24 18.25 -0.63
N SER A 142 -5.50 17.98 -0.32
CA SER A 142 -6.36 17.02 -0.99
C SER A 142 -7.62 17.71 -1.52
N PHE A 143 -8.10 17.29 -2.69
CA PHE A 143 -9.27 17.86 -3.33
C PHE A 143 -10.03 16.79 -4.14
N LEU A 144 -11.23 17.15 -4.60
CA LEU A 144 -12.14 16.25 -5.29
C LEU A 144 -12.39 16.70 -6.72
N THR A 145 -11.81 15.98 -7.67
CA THR A 145 -12.14 16.14 -9.09
C THR A 145 -13.57 15.66 -9.37
N LYS A 146 -14.11 15.95 -10.56
CA LYS A 146 -15.41 15.38 -10.96
C LYS A 146 -15.40 13.85 -11.00
N ASN A 147 -14.29 13.25 -11.41
CA ASN A 147 -14.15 11.80 -11.47
C ASN A 147 -14.14 11.19 -10.07
N ASP A 148 -13.47 11.82 -9.10
CA ASP A 148 -13.49 11.39 -7.70
C ASP A 148 -14.91 11.41 -7.13
N LYS A 149 -15.65 12.49 -7.36
CA LYS A 149 -17.05 12.62 -6.89
C LYS A 149 -17.94 11.52 -7.46
N ARG A 150 -17.83 11.23 -8.76
CA ARG A 150 -18.60 10.15 -9.43
C ARG A 150 -18.23 8.78 -8.87
N PHE A 151 -16.94 8.50 -8.73
CA PHE A 151 -16.46 7.25 -8.17
C PHE A 151 -16.98 7.04 -6.74
N ASN A 152 -16.85 8.06 -5.88
CA ASN A 152 -17.27 7.99 -4.48
C ASN A 152 -18.78 7.74 -4.34
N ALA A 153 -19.59 8.36 -5.20
CA ALA A 153 -21.03 8.15 -5.22
C ALA A 153 -21.41 6.70 -5.55
N TRP A 154 -20.72 6.08 -6.51
CA TRP A 154 -20.99 4.69 -6.93
C TRP A 154 -20.50 3.62 -5.95
N ARG A 155 -19.53 3.94 -5.09
CA ARG A 155 -18.95 2.97 -4.15
C ARG A 155 -19.66 2.88 -2.81
N HIS A 156 -20.68 3.69 -2.55
CA HIS A 156 -21.54 3.62 -1.36
C HIS A 156 -20.77 3.47 -0.02
N GLY A 157 -19.63 4.16 0.09
CA GLY A 157 -18.77 4.16 1.28
C GLY A 157 -17.94 2.88 1.49
N GLU A 158 -17.85 1.98 0.52
CA GLU A 158 -16.91 0.84 0.54
C GLU A 158 -15.48 1.27 0.15
N ARG A 159 -15.37 2.33 -0.65
CA ARG A 159 -14.10 2.92 -1.10
C ARG A 159 -14.32 4.38 -1.43
N TYR A 160 -13.30 5.20 -1.16
CA TYR A 160 -13.25 6.60 -1.57
C TYR A 160 -11.99 6.85 -2.39
N ARG A 161 -12.06 7.87 -3.23
CA ARG A 161 -10.95 8.47 -3.97
C ARG A 161 -10.92 9.95 -3.74
N LEU A 162 -9.72 10.48 -3.69
CA LEU A 162 -9.44 11.91 -3.69
C LEU A 162 -8.09 12.14 -4.34
N THR A 163 -7.94 13.29 -4.98
CA THR A 163 -6.66 13.72 -5.54
C THR A 163 -5.89 14.49 -4.47
N THR A 164 -4.59 14.24 -4.36
CA THR A 164 -3.71 14.88 -3.38
C THR A 164 -2.39 15.27 -4.01
N ILE A 165 -1.70 16.23 -3.41
CA ILE A 165 -0.27 16.41 -3.63
C ILE A 165 0.47 15.17 -3.07
N ASN A 166 1.38 14.60 -3.87
CA ASN A 166 2.16 13.41 -3.52
C ASN A 166 3.68 13.59 -3.65
N GLY A 167 4.12 14.78 -4.03
CA GLY A 167 5.52 15.08 -4.20
C GLY A 167 5.77 16.55 -4.50
N ILE A 168 7.03 16.96 -4.33
CA ILE A 168 7.52 18.29 -4.63
C ILE A 168 8.80 18.11 -5.44
N LYS A 169 8.83 18.64 -6.66
CA LYS A 169 10.01 18.58 -7.54
C LYS A 169 11.10 19.53 -7.03
N LYS A 170 12.32 19.39 -7.57
CA LYS A 170 13.48 20.21 -7.19
C LYS A 170 13.26 21.71 -7.39
N ASP A 171 12.41 22.10 -8.34
CA ASP A 171 12.04 23.48 -8.63
C ASP A 171 10.91 24.01 -7.72
N GLY A 172 10.46 23.21 -6.75
CA GLY A 172 9.36 23.55 -5.83
C GLY A 172 7.96 23.27 -6.37
N THR A 173 7.82 22.73 -7.59
CA THR A 173 6.50 22.44 -8.17
C THR A 173 5.90 21.15 -7.60
N PRO A 174 4.60 21.15 -7.22
CA PRO A 174 3.93 19.95 -6.72
C PRO A 174 3.67 18.93 -7.83
N THR A 175 3.66 17.65 -7.46
CA THR A 175 3.04 16.57 -8.22
C THR A 175 1.79 16.08 -7.50
N ILE A 176 0.82 15.57 -8.25
CA ILE A 176 -0.43 15.04 -7.72
C ILE A 176 -0.59 13.55 -8.02
N THR A 177 -1.35 12.85 -7.19
CA THR A 177 -1.82 11.49 -7.42
C THR A 177 -3.24 11.32 -6.88
N VAL A 178 -3.87 10.18 -7.16
CA VAL A 178 -5.12 9.77 -6.55
C VAL A 178 -4.80 8.85 -5.37
N ILE A 179 -5.32 9.16 -4.18
CA ILE A 179 -5.34 8.23 -3.05
C ILE A 179 -6.57 7.34 -3.17
N ASP A 180 -6.36 6.03 -3.05
CA ASP A 180 -7.43 5.07 -2.85
C ASP A 180 -7.60 4.76 -1.35
N LEU A 181 -8.76 5.13 -0.81
CA LEU A 181 -9.15 4.86 0.57
C LEU A 181 -10.10 3.67 0.62
N PHE A 182 -9.63 2.56 1.16
CA PHE A 182 -10.45 1.36 1.35
C PHE A 182 -11.20 1.40 2.69
N CYS A 183 -12.35 0.76 2.74
CA CYS A 183 -13.10 0.58 3.98
C CYS A 183 -13.25 -0.90 4.31
N ASP A 184 -12.89 -1.30 5.54
CA ASP A 184 -12.97 -2.65 6.11
C ASP A 184 -12.12 -3.77 5.44
N ARG A 185 -11.82 -3.66 4.15
CA ARG A 185 -11.16 -4.69 3.35
C ARG A 185 -10.43 -4.09 2.15
N ILE A 186 -9.36 -4.76 1.73
CA ILE A 186 -8.65 -4.46 0.49
C ILE A 186 -9.21 -5.36 -0.61
N GLU A 187 -9.89 -4.76 -1.58
CA GLU A 187 -10.50 -5.48 -2.71
C GLU A 187 -9.73 -5.15 -4.01
N LEU A 188 -8.80 -6.05 -4.35
CA LEU A 188 -8.02 -6.02 -5.59
C LEU A 188 -8.31 -7.33 -6.37
N ARG A 189 -7.27 -8.05 -6.78
CA ARG A 189 -7.40 -9.36 -7.46
C ARG A 189 -8.06 -10.39 -6.56
N HIS A 190 -7.81 -10.29 -5.26
CA HIS A 190 -8.49 -11.02 -4.19
C HIS A 190 -9.00 -10.06 -3.12
N LYS A 191 -9.65 -10.60 -2.09
CA LYS A 191 -10.17 -9.84 -0.95
C LYS A 191 -9.33 -10.13 0.28
N VAL A 192 -8.80 -9.07 0.90
CA VAL A 192 -8.10 -9.16 2.19
C VAL A 192 -8.92 -8.40 3.23
N GLU A 193 -9.64 -9.13 4.08
CA GLU A 193 -10.37 -8.56 5.22
C GLU A 193 -9.39 -8.04 6.28
N VAL A 194 -9.58 -6.83 6.79
CA VAL A 194 -8.67 -6.21 7.78
C VAL A 194 -9.36 -5.72 9.05
N LYS A 195 -10.65 -6.02 9.22
CA LYS A 195 -11.47 -5.54 10.36
C LYS A 195 -10.85 -5.82 11.73
N GLU A 196 -10.28 -7.00 11.89
CA GLU A 196 -9.64 -7.43 13.14
C GLU A 196 -8.40 -6.58 13.48
N GLU A 197 -7.74 -5.99 12.47
CA GLU A 197 -6.51 -5.22 12.63
C GLU A 197 -6.79 -3.79 13.15
N PHE A 198 -8.02 -3.27 13.01
CA PHE A 198 -8.37 -1.95 13.54
C PHE A 198 -8.34 -1.88 15.07
N GLU A 199 -8.61 -2.98 15.75
CA GLU A 199 -8.57 -3.06 17.21
C GLU A 199 -7.12 -3.12 17.73
N LEU A 200 -6.18 -3.54 16.87
CA LEU A 200 -4.76 -3.72 17.16
C LEU A 200 -3.89 -2.72 16.39
N TYR A 201 -4.48 -1.58 16.00
CA TYR A 201 -3.85 -0.67 15.06
C TYR A 201 -2.54 -0.08 15.59
N LYS A 202 -2.36 0.06 16.91
CA LYS A 202 -1.10 0.55 17.49
C LYS A 202 -0.04 -0.55 17.53
N GLU A 203 -0.45 -1.75 17.92
CA GLU A 203 0.37 -2.96 17.98
C GLU A 203 0.90 -3.32 16.59
N ASN A 204 0.10 -3.08 15.56
CA ASN A 204 0.45 -3.24 14.14
C ASN A 204 1.13 -2.00 13.54
N LEU A 205 1.63 -1.06 14.35
CA LEU A 205 2.33 0.15 13.90
C LEU A 205 1.55 0.97 12.86
N TYR A 206 0.24 1.07 13.06
CA TYR A 206 -0.72 1.75 12.17
C TYR A 206 -0.73 1.19 10.76
N THR A 207 -0.48 -0.12 10.61
CA THR A 207 -0.57 -0.85 9.35
C THR A 207 -1.56 -2.00 9.45
N ILE A 208 -1.80 -2.70 8.34
CA ILE A 208 -2.60 -3.93 8.32
C ILE A 208 -1.92 -5.15 8.98
N GLY A 209 -0.72 -4.99 9.53
CA GLY A 209 0.07 -6.05 10.14
C GLY A 209 0.76 -6.96 9.10
N LEU A 210 1.79 -7.70 9.54
CA LEU A 210 2.67 -8.48 8.66
C LEU A 210 1.91 -9.54 7.84
N GLU A 211 0.96 -10.27 8.44
CA GLU A 211 0.25 -11.33 7.71
C GLU A 211 -0.60 -10.77 6.58
N ARG A 212 -1.36 -9.69 6.85
CA ARG A 212 -2.18 -9.06 5.82
C ARG A 212 -1.35 -8.32 4.80
N LEU A 213 -0.19 -7.80 5.19
CA LEU A 213 0.75 -7.18 4.28
C LEU A 213 1.29 -8.19 3.26
N ILE A 214 1.80 -9.34 3.70
CA ILE A 214 2.24 -10.44 2.82
C ILE A 214 1.09 -10.86 1.89
N LEU A 215 -0.08 -11.11 2.45
CA LEU A 215 -1.26 -11.53 1.69
C LEU A 215 -1.70 -10.47 0.66
N SER A 216 -1.67 -9.19 1.03
CA SER A 216 -2.06 -8.09 0.15
C SER A 216 -1.13 -7.91 -1.05
N LYS A 217 0.15 -8.29 -0.90
CA LYS A 217 1.17 -8.24 -1.96
C LYS A 217 1.15 -9.51 -2.82
N ALA A 218 1.11 -10.68 -2.18
CA ALA A 218 1.11 -11.97 -2.85
C ALA A 218 -0.21 -12.30 -3.58
N GLN A 219 -1.24 -11.43 -3.49
CA GLN A 219 -2.48 -11.57 -4.25
C GLN A 219 -2.36 -11.16 -5.72
N PHE A 220 -1.25 -10.54 -6.13
CA PHE A 220 -1.09 -10.03 -7.49
C PHE A 220 -1.09 -11.19 -8.49
N ILE A 221 -2.04 -11.16 -9.44
CA ILE A 221 -2.16 -12.16 -10.49
C ILE A 221 -2.97 -11.62 -11.66
N PHE A 222 -2.55 -11.94 -12.88
CA PHE A 222 -3.34 -11.79 -14.10
C PHE A 222 -2.82 -12.76 -15.17
N ASP A 223 -3.47 -12.80 -16.34
CA ASP A 223 -3.01 -13.59 -17.47
C ASP A 223 -2.81 -12.74 -18.73
N LEU A 224 -1.95 -13.23 -19.62
CA LEU A 224 -1.71 -12.67 -20.95
C LEU A 224 -1.77 -13.77 -22.01
N PRO A 225 -2.05 -13.44 -23.28
CA PRO A 225 -1.82 -14.35 -24.39
C PRO A 225 -0.35 -14.80 -24.45
N LYS A 226 -0.10 -16.08 -24.75
CA LYS A 226 1.25 -16.67 -24.77
C LYS A 226 2.19 -16.01 -25.78
N GLU A 227 1.65 -15.37 -26.82
CA GLU A 227 2.40 -14.59 -27.80
C GLU A 227 3.15 -13.41 -27.16
N LYS A 228 2.65 -12.90 -26.02
CA LYS A 228 3.28 -11.84 -25.23
C LYS A 228 4.57 -12.28 -24.52
N MET A 229 4.93 -13.56 -24.53
CA MET A 229 6.20 -14.05 -23.97
C MET A 229 7.43 -13.38 -24.59
N LYS A 230 7.37 -13.01 -25.87
CA LYS A 230 8.48 -12.30 -26.54
C LYS A 230 8.70 -10.91 -25.92
N GLU A 231 7.61 -10.24 -25.56
CA GLU A 231 7.63 -8.91 -24.93
C GLU A 231 8.15 -9.00 -23.49
N ILE A 232 7.66 -9.97 -22.71
CA ILE A 232 8.15 -10.23 -21.35
C ILE A 232 9.66 -10.49 -21.33
N ARG A 233 10.16 -11.28 -22.28
CA ARG A 233 11.61 -11.52 -22.45
C ARG A 233 12.37 -10.25 -22.78
N LYS A 234 11.85 -9.46 -23.71
CA LYS A 234 12.47 -8.19 -24.13
C LYS A 234 12.66 -7.24 -22.94
N TYR A 235 11.69 -7.20 -22.03
CA TYR A 235 11.72 -6.33 -20.84
C TYR A 235 12.32 -7.00 -19.60
N GLY A 236 12.77 -8.26 -19.69
CA GLY A 236 13.39 -8.97 -18.57
C GLY A 236 12.41 -9.34 -17.45
N GLU A 237 11.10 -9.33 -17.73
CA GLU A 237 10.01 -9.56 -16.77
C GLU A 237 9.67 -11.06 -16.58
N GLU A 238 10.51 -11.97 -17.09
CA GLU A 238 10.30 -13.42 -17.02
C GLU A 238 10.22 -13.94 -15.58
N TYR A 239 10.84 -13.23 -14.64
CA TYR A 239 10.78 -13.54 -13.22
C TYR A 239 9.35 -13.51 -12.67
N ARG A 240 8.39 -12.88 -13.36
CA ARG A 240 6.99 -12.80 -12.94
C ARG A 240 6.14 -13.97 -13.40
N VAL A 241 6.63 -14.77 -14.35
CA VAL A 241 5.84 -15.86 -14.94
C VAL A 241 5.67 -16.98 -13.92
N LEU A 242 4.41 -17.25 -13.56
CA LEU A 242 4.04 -18.27 -12.59
C LEU A 242 3.83 -19.62 -13.28
N SER A 243 4.47 -20.67 -12.77
CA SER A 243 4.29 -22.04 -13.26
C SER A 243 3.01 -22.65 -12.68
N TYR A 244 1.98 -22.82 -13.52
CA TYR A 244 0.75 -23.52 -13.15
C TYR A 244 0.16 -24.28 -14.36
N PRO A 245 0.64 -25.52 -14.61
CA PRO A 245 0.25 -26.32 -15.78
C PRO A 245 -1.26 -26.53 -16.01
N PRO A 246 -2.13 -26.57 -14.98
CA PRO A 246 -3.57 -26.74 -15.21
C PRO A 246 -4.27 -25.56 -15.89
N TYR A 247 -3.62 -24.41 -16.06
CA TYR A 247 -4.22 -23.23 -16.69
C TYR A 247 -4.28 -23.33 -18.21
N ALA A 248 -5.10 -22.49 -18.84
CA ALA A 248 -5.27 -22.42 -20.29
C ALA A 248 -3.92 -22.39 -21.05
N GLU A 249 -3.76 -23.31 -22.02
CA GLU A 249 -2.49 -23.56 -22.72
C GLU A 249 -2.01 -22.41 -23.61
N ASP A 250 -2.95 -21.56 -24.06
CA ASP A 250 -2.74 -20.36 -24.87
C ASP A 250 -2.44 -19.12 -24.02
N LYS A 251 -2.38 -19.25 -22.70
CA LYS A 251 -2.13 -18.17 -21.76
C LYS A 251 -0.87 -18.39 -20.94
N ILE A 252 -0.39 -17.30 -20.38
CA ILE A 252 0.65 -17.26 -19.35
C ILE A 252 0.12 -16.52 -18.14
N ILE A 253 0.47 -17.00 -16.95
CA ILE A 253 0.06 -16.36 -15.70
C ILE A 253 1.20 -15.49 -15.21
N ILE A 254 0.88 -14.23 -14.90
CA ILE A 254 1.82 -13.23 -14.42
C ILE A 254 1.54 -12.93 -12.95
N GLY A 255 2.59 -13.00 -12.14
CA GLY A 255 2.60 -12.70 -10.71
C GLY A 255 3.19 -11.32 -10.40
N MET A 256 3.65 -11.20 -9.16
CA MET A 256 4.14 -9.94 -8.55
C MET A 256 5.14 -9.19 -9.43
N GLU A 257 5.04 -7.86 -9.42
CA GLU A 257 6.06 -6.94 -9.96
C GLU A 257 7.32 -6.95 -9.09
N GLU A 258 8.44 -6.44 -9.60
CA GLU A 258 9.68 -6.30 -8.83
C GLU A 258 9.45 -5.60 -7.47
N LYS A 259 8.66 -4.51 -7.45
CA LYS A 259 8.38 -3.79 -6.20
C LYS A 259 7.65 -4.65 -5.17
N ASP A 260 6.74 -5.52 -5.60
CA ASP A 260 5.95 -6.37 -4.70
C ASP A 260 6.78 -7.57 -4.24
N MET A 261 7.66 -8.11 -5.09
CA MET A 261 8.65 -9.10 -4.69
C MET A 261 9.63 -8.54 -3.66
N LYS A 262 10.20 -7.36 -3.89
CA LYS A 262 11.09 -6.68 -2.94
C LYS A 262 10.39 -6.47 -1.60
N ASP A 263 9.16 -5.98 -1.62
CA ASP A 263 8.37 -5.75 -0.42
C ASP A 263 8.14 -7.05 0.39
N VAL A 264 7.77 -8.15 -0.27
CA VAL A 264 7.61 -9.45 0.39
C VAL A 264 8.95 -9.98 0.91
N CYS A 265 10.02 -9.86 0.13
CA CYS A 265 11.37 -10.23 0.57
C CYS A 265 11.81 -9.43 1.80
N SER A 266 11.50 -8.13 1.89
CA SER A 266 11.83 -7.30 3.05
C SER A 266 11.16 -7.81 4.32
N VAL A 267 9.88 -8.20 4.21
CA VAL A 267 9.15 -8.78 5.34
C VAL A 267 9.81 -10.09 5.79
N PHE A 268 10.13 -10.99 4.86
CA PHE A 268 10.77 -12.25 5.21
C PHE A 268 12.23 -12.11 5.62
N LEU A 269 12.92 -11.04 5.24
CA LEU A 269 14.30 -10.78 5.65
C LEU A 269 14.35 -10.25 7.09
N ASP A 270 13.47 -9.32 7.43
CA ASP A 270 13.51 -8.62 8.71
C ASP A 270 12.73 -9.33 9.82
N HIS A 271 11.76 -10.19 9.47
CA HIS A 271 10.89 -10.86 10.42
C HIS A 271 10.96 -12.38 10.34
N GLU A 272 11.08 -13.02 11.50
CA GLU A 272 11.05 -14.47 11.64
C GLU A 272 9.62 -15.02 11.60
N ILE A 273 9.49 -16.29 11.18
CA ILE A 273 8.25 -17.04 11.37
C ILE A 273 8.08 -17.34 12.87
N GLY A 274 6.96 -16.93 13.44
CA GLY A 274 6.68 -17.15 14.86
C GLY A 274 5.39 -16.50 15.33
N ARG A 275 5.14 -16.54 16.64
CA ARG A 275 4.03 -15.81 17.27
C ARG A 275 4.57 -14.64 18.07
N GLY A 276 3.81 -13.55 18.11
CA GLY A 276 4.13 -12.35 18.87
C GLY A 276 4.34 -11.13 17.98
N PRO A 277 4.62 -9.96 18.59
CA PRO A 277 4.85 -8.72 17.86
C PRO A 277 5.99 -8.86 16.86
N GLU A 278 5.82 -8.25 15.68
CA GLU A 278 6.84 -8.21 14.62
C GLU A 278 7.39 -9.59 14.21
N LYS A 279 6.57 -10.65 14.33
CA LYS A 279 6.82 -12.00 13.79
C LYS A 279 5.70 -12.40 12.84
N ILE A 280 6.01 -13.25 11.88
CA ILE A 280 5.05 -13.73 10.87
C ILE A 280 4.31 -14.95 11.42
N ASP A 281 3.03 -14.80 11.78
CA ASP A 281 2.20 -15.92 12.26
C ASP A 281 1.66 -16.75 11.09
N ALA A 282 2.36 -17.85 10.80
CA ALA A 282 1.98 -18.79 9.75
C ALA A 282 0.60 -19.45 9.98
N GLU A 283 0.16 -19.66 11.24
CA GLU A 283 -1.16 -20.23 11.51
C GLU A 283 -2.27 -19.20 11.25
N LYS A 284 -2.01 -17.91 11.52
CA LYS A 284 -2.94 -16.83 11.15
C LYS A 284 -3.09 -16.75 9.63
N ILE A 285 -2.00 -16.77 8.88
CA ILE A 285 -2.03 -16.82 7.40
C ILE A 285 -2.79 -18.05 6.90
N ARG A 286 -2.48 -19.25 7.42
CA ARG A 286 -3.15 -20.50 7.06
C ARG A 286 -4.66 -20.43 7.32
N LYS A 287 -5.09 -19.91 8.47
CA LYS A 287 -6.51 -19.77 8.84
C LYS A 287 -7.26 -18.84 7.88
N ILE A 288 -6.61 -17.76 7.43
CA ILE A 288 -7.17 -16.84 6.44
C ILE A 288 -7.34 -17.57 5.10
N LEU A 289 -6.26 -18.18 4.60
CA LEU A 289 -6.24 -18.82 3.28
C LEU A 289 -7.13 -20.08 3.20
N LYS A 290 -7.35 -20.80 4.31
CA LYS A 290 -8.24 -21.97 4.34
C LYS A 290 -9.68 -21.62 3.94
N LYS A 291 -10.11 -20.37 4.13
CA LYS A 291 -11.45 -19.90 3.78
C LYS A 291 -11.62 -19.60 2.29
N ASP A 292 -10.53 -19.39 1.56
CA ASP A 292 -10.54 -19.05 0.14
C ASP A 292 -9.42 -19.79 -0.61
N LYS A 293 -9.79 -20.93 -1.23
CA LYS A 293 -8.84 -21.75 -1.98
C LYS A 293 -8.27 -21.04 -3.22
N LYS A 294 -9.01 -20.09 -3.80
CA LYS A 294 -8.56 -19.33 -4.98
C LYS A 294 -7.47 -18.35 -4.56
N PHE A 295 -7.69 -17.64 -3.46
CA PHE A 295 -6.68 -16.75 -2.90
C PHE A 295 -5.44 -17.51 -2.41
N ALA A 296 -5.65 -18.65 -1.75
CA ALA A 296 -4.57 -19.52 -1.30
C ALA A 296 -3.67 -19.98 -2.44
N LEU A 297 -4.26 -20.40 -3.58
CA LEU A 297 -3.50 -20.77 -4.76
C LEU A 297 -2.64 -19.62 -5.27
N THR A 298 -3.21 -18.43 -5.43
CA THR A 298 -2.45 -17.25 -5.88
C THR A 298 -1.27 -16.93 -4.98
N VAL A 299 -1.48 -16.93 -3.66
CA VAL A 299 -0.41 -16.65 -2.69
C VAL A 299 0.68 -17.72 -2.78
N MET A 300 0.30 -19.01 -2.85
CA MET A 300 1.26 -20.10 -2.97
C MET A 300 2.10 -20.00 -4.25
N LEU A 301 1.48 -19.69 -5.40
CA LEU A 301 2.20 -19.55 -6.67
C LEU A 301 3.20 -18.38 -6.61
N ASN A 302 2.78 -17.23 -6.10
CA ASN A 302 3.66 -16.06 -5.96
C ASN A 302 4.82 -16.30 -4.99
N LEU A 303 4.57 -16.93 -3.84
CA LEU A 303 5.62 -17.26 -2.86
C LEU A 303 6.59 -18.32 -3.40
N ARG A 304 6.10 -19.36 -4.09
CA ARG A 304 6.96 -20.36 -4.76
C ARG A 304 7.82 -19.71 -5.83
N ASN A 305 7.25 -18.79 -6.61
CA ASN A 305 8.00 -18.07 -7.63
C ASN A 305 9.14 -17.26 -7.02
N ILE A 306 8.99 -16.64 -5.84
CA ILE A 306 10.14 -16.01 -5.14
C ILE A 306 11.25 -17.03 -4.87
N VAL A 307 10.89 -18.21 -4.35
CA VAL A 307 11.86 -19.29 -4.03
C VAL A 307 12.56 -19.82 -5.28
N GLU A 308 11.84 -19.95 -6.40
CA GLU A 308 12.37 -20.47 -7.66
C GLU A 308 13.25 -19.43 -8.41
N ARG A 309 13.01 -18.13 -8.19
CA ARG A 309 13.71 -17.02 -8.88
C ARG A 309 14.89 -16.46 -8.09
N GLN A 310 15.68 -17.33 -7.44
CA GLN A 310 16.82 -16.90 -6.62
C GLN A 310 17.83 -16.04 -7.39
N ASP A 311 18.04 -16.30 -8.68
CA ASP A 311 18.97 -15.51 -9.49
C ASP A 311 18.52 -14.06 -9.69
N THR A 312 17.21 -13.82 -9.71
CA THR A 312 16.67 -12.45 -9.64
C THR A 312 16.94 -11.83 -8.28
N LEU A 313 16.72 -12.58 -7.19
CA LEU A 313 16.95 -12.08 -5.83
C LEU A 313 18.42 -11.72 -5.57
N LYS A 314 19.37 -12.48 -6.13
CA LYS A 314 20.82 -12.22 -6.04
C LYS A 314 21.24 -10.90 -6.69
N LYS A 315 20.39 -10.28 -7.52
CA LYS A 315 20.63 -8.92 -8.05
C LYS A 315 20.38 -7.83 -7.02
N TRP A 316 19.62 -8.13 -5.96
CA TRP A 316 19.20 -7.17 -4.94
C TRP A 316 19.84 -7.44 -3.58
N MET A 317 20.09 -8.71 -3.27
CA MET A 317 20.49 -9.19 -1.94
C MET A 317 21.74 -10.05 -2.00
N SER A 318 22.46 -10.12 -0.88
CA SER A 318 23.56 -11.07 -0.68
C SER A 318 23.06 -12.52 -0.65
N LYS A 319 23.97 -13.48 -0.86
CA LYS A 319 23.64 -14.92 -0.81
C LYS A 319 22.99 -15.35 0.52
N ASN A 320 23.44 -14.79 1.64
CA ASN A 320 22.92 -15.13 2.96
C ASN A 320 21.51 -14.59 3.18
N GLU A 321 21.24 -13.36 2.72
CA GLU A 321 19.90 -12.77 2.75
C GLU A 321 18.93 -13.55 1.85
N VAL A 322 19.37 -13.94 0.64
CA VAL A 322 18.58 -14.83 -0.24
C VAL A 322 18.22 -16.12 0.48
N SER A 323 19.20 -16.81 1.09
CA SER A 323 18.96 -18.05 1.85
C SER A 323 17.93 -17.85 2.96
N THR A 324 18.08 -16.78 3.75
CA THR A 324 17.18 -16.42 4.85
C THR A 324 15.75 -16.24 4.37
N VAL A 325 15.56 -15.46 3.30
CA VAL A 325 14.24 -15.22 2.70
C VAL A 325 13.64 -16.52 2.17
N THR A 326 14.40 -17.30 1.40
CA THR A 326 13.90 -18.54 0.80
C THR A 326 13.52 -19.59 1.84
N GLU A 327 14.35 -19.78 2.87
CA GLU A 327 14.09 -20.74 3.95
C GLU A 327 12.82 -20.38 4.73
N ARG A 328 12.61 -19.09 5.04
CA ARG A 328 11.42 -18.62 5.75
C ARG A 328 10.16 -18.73 4.89
N ILE A 329 10.25 -18.41 3.59
CA ILE A 329 9.12 -18.60 2.65
C ILE A 329 8.78 -20.09 2.52
N GLU A 330 9.77 -20.97 2.38
CA GLU A 330 9.54 -22.42 2.34
C GLU A 330 8.91 -22.94 3.64
N ALA A 331 9.36 -22.44 4.79
CA ALA A 331 8.77 -22.78 6.09
C ALA A 331 7.29 -22.34 6.18
N LEU A 332 6.94 -21.18 5.63
CA LEU A 332 5.55 -20.75 5.52
C LEU A 332 4.76 -21.65 4.54
N LEU A 333 5.29 -21.89 3.34
CA LEU A 333 4.65 -22.71 2.30
C LEU A 333 4.28 -24.11 2.81
N LYS A 334 5.12 -24.72 3.65
CA LYS A 334 4.85 -26.03 4.29
C LYS A 334 3.64 -26.02 5.24
N LYS A 335 3.26 -24.85 5.77
CA LYS A 335 2.12 -24.68 6.69
C LYS A 335 0.83 -24.24 5.99
N LEU A 336 0.92 -23.75 4.75
CA LEU A 336 -0.24 -23.28 3.99
C LEU A 336 -1.19 -24.44 3.64
N PRO A 337 -2.50 -24.16 3.42
CA PRO A 337 -3.45 -25.20 3.08
C PRO A 337 -3.13 -25.87 1.74
N THR A 338 -3.29 -27.20 1.67
CA THR A 338 -3.24 -27.94 0.40
C THR A 338 -4.40 -27.54 -0.50
N ILE A 339 -4.10 -27.38 -1.80
CA ILE A 339 -5.08 -27.00 -2.81
C ILE A 339 -5.21 -28.13 -3.83
N ASP A 340 -6.21 -28.98 -3.65
CA ASP A 340 -6.46 -30.12 -4.54
C ASP A 340 -7.24 -29.72 -5.80
N LYS A 341 -7.99 -28.61 -5.73
CA LYS A 341 -8.77 -28.12 -6.85
C LYS A 341 -7.85 -27.48 -7.88
N LYS A 342 -8.07 -27.81 -9.15
CA LYS A 342 -7.40 -27.19 -10.30
C LYS A 342 -8.32 -26.17 -10.96
N TRP A 343 -7.74 -25.09 -11.49
CA TRP A 343 -8.45 -24.09 -12.27
C TRP A 343 -7.78 -23.90 -13.63
N ASP A 344 -8.61 -23.95 -14.68
CA ASP A 344 -8.25 -23.76 -16.08
C ASP A 344 -8.64 -22.37 -16.61
N LYS A 345 -9.35 -21.58 -15.79
CA LYS A 345 -9.87 -20.24 -16.09
C LYS A 345 -9.52 -19.26 -14.97
N PRO A 346 -9.57 -17.92 -15.21
CA PRO A 346 -9.24 -16.93 -14.20
C PRO A 346 -9.99 -17.18 -12.89
N TRP A 347 -9.26 -17.30 -11.79
CA TRP A 347 -9.83 -17.50 -10.45
C TRP A 347 -9.75 -16.25 -9.57
N TRP A 348 -9.29 -15.14 -10.13
CA TRP A 348 -9.20 -13.83 -9.50
C TRP A 348 -10.22 -12.85 -10.09
N ASN A 349 -10.28 -11.63 -9.55
CA ASN A 349 -11.07 -10.55 -10.12
C ASN A 349 -10.38 -9.96 -11.36
N THR A 350 -10.99 -10.17 -12.54
CA THR A 350 -10.49 -9.67 -13.83
C THR A 350 -10.88 -8.21 -14.11
N ALA A 351 -11.80 -7.63 -13.34
CA ALA A 351 -12.22 -6.23 -13.50
C ALA A 351 -11.25 -5.22 -12.87
N VAL A 352 -10.25 -5.70 -12.13
CA VAL A 352 -9.14 -4.85 -11.66
C VAL A 352 -8.22 -4.55 -12.84
N GLU A 353 -7.77 -3.30 -12.95
CA GLU A 353 -6.87 -2.85 -14.00
C GLU A 353 -5.58 -3.68 -14.03
N THR A 354 -5.16 -4.04 -15.24
CA THR A 354 -3.97 -4.86 -15.47
C THR A 354 -2.81 -3.94 -15.85
N PRO A 355 -1.69 -3.99 -15.12
CA PRO A 355 -0.50 -3.21 -15.47
C PRO A 355 -0.02 -3.52 -16.89
N VAL A 356 0.50 -2.50 -17.56
CA VAL A 356 1.14 -2.66 -18.87
C VAL A 356 2.52 -3.29 -18.66
N ILE A 357 2.91 -4.21 -19.55
CA ILE A 357 4.29 -4.71 -19.62
C ILE A 357 5.09 -3.65 -20.37
N GLU A 358 6.03 -3.00 -19.69
CA GLU A 358 6.82 -1.88 -20.23
C GLU A 358 8.32 -2.05 -20.01
#